data_AF-A0A928LUX9-F1
#
_entry.id   AF-A0A928LUX9-F1
#
_cell.length_a   1.000
_cell.length_b   1.000
_cell.length_c   1.000
_cell.angle_alpha   90.00
_cell.angle_beta   90.00
_cell.angle_gamma   90.00
#
_symmetry.space_group_name_H-M   'P 1'
#
loop_
_entity.id
_entity.type
_entity.pdbx_description
1 polymer ?
#
loop_
_entity_poly.entity_id
_entity_poly.type
_entity_poly.pdbx_seq_one_letter_code
_entity_poly.pdbx_strand_id
1 'polypeptide(L)'
;MTIRYTPELIEYMNKKNNHTILVELVEINNTDLEVVELHIYLPHRNQKEKFLKEKRYRTVTTEVGEVLLPPYPLQIEEEVTFGLKKFWVFASISCTGIKI
;
A
#
# COMPACT_ATOMS: atom_id res chain seq x y z
N MET A 1 9.17 -12.09 -6.02
CA MET A 1 8.89 -11.01 -5.05
C MET A 1 8.48 -11.65 -3.73
N THR A 2 9.20 -11.31 -2.67
CA THR A 2 8.92 -11.67 -1.28
C THR A 2 8.39 -10.43 -0.58
N ILE A 3 7.26 -10.55 0.13
CA ILE A 3 6.67 -9.45 0.89
C ILE A 3 6.87 -9.71 2.37
N ARG A 4 7.47 -8.75 3.07
CA ARG A 4 7.68 -8.77 4.53
C ARG A 4 6.90 -7.65 5.20
N TYR A 5 6.56 -7.89 6.45
CA TYR A 5 5.85 -6.94 7.30
C TYR A 5 6.63 -6.75 8.59
N THR A 6 6.80 -5.52 9.04
CA THR A 6 7.37 -5.29 10.37
C THR A 6 6.38 -5.74 11.45
N PRO A 7 6.86 -6.21 12.63
CA PRO A 7 5.97 -6.63 13.71
C PRO A 7 4.96 -5.56 14.13
N GLU A 8 5.35 -4.29 14.13
CA GLU A 8 4.49 -3.16 14.50
C GLU A 8 3.36 -2.94 13.51
N LEU A 9 3.60 -3.19 12.22
CA LEU A 9 2.57 -3.12 11.20
C LEU A 9 1.57 -4.27 11.36
N ILE A 10 2.04 -5.49 11.64
CA ILE A 10 1.17 -6.65 11.89
C ILE A 10 0.26 -6.38 13.09
N GLU A 11 0.81 -5.89 14.20
CA GLU A 11 0.04 -5.51 15.39
C GLU A 11 -1.03 -4.45 15.05
N TYR A 12 -0.65 -3.44 14.26
CA TYR A 12 -1.57 -2.39 13.83
C TYR A 12 -2.70 -2.92 12.94
N MET A 13 -2.39 -3.79 11.98
CA MET A 13 -3.38 -4.46 11.09
C MET A 13 -4.35 -5.33 11.90
N ASN A 14 -3.84 -6.09 12.87
CA ASN A 14 -4.65 -6.87 13.81
C ASN A 14 -5.60 -5.98 14.62
N LYS A 15 -5.09 -4.87 15.18
CA LYS A 15 -5.90 -3.91 15.93
C LYS A 15 -6.99 -3.26 15.06
N LYS A 16 -6.72 -3.04 13.77
CA LYS A 16 -7.67 -2.49 12.80
C LYS A 16 -8.60 -3.55 12.20
N ASN A 17 -8.37 -4.83 12.48
CA ASN A 17 -9.03 -5.97 11.84
C ASN A 17 -9.04 -5.82 10.30
N ASN A 18 -7.90 -5.41 9.74
CA ASN A 18 -7.75 -5.17 8.32
C ASN A 18 -6.35 -5.57 7.86
N HIS A 19 -6.31 -6.61 7.04
CA HIS A 19 -5.08 -7.21 6.54
C HIS A 19 -4.81 -6.93 5.06
N THR A 20 -5.52 -5.94 4.50
CA THR A 20 -5.31 -5.47 3.14
C THR A 20 -4.42 -4.23 3.16
N ILE A 21 -3.34 -4.23 2.38
CA ILE A 21 -2.59 -3.01 2.04
C ILE A 21 -2.95 -2.60 0.62
N LEU A 22 -3.19 -1.31 0.41
CA LEU A 22 -3.40 -0.73 -0.91
C LEU A 22 -2.22 0.17 -1.27
N VAL A 23 -1.66 -0.03 -2.46
CA VAL A 23 -0.63 0.84 -3.05
C VAL A 23 -1.29 1.71 -4.13
N GLU A 24 -1.65 2.94 -3.78
CA GLU A 24 -2.28 3.88 -4.70
C GLU A 24 -1.26 4.79 -5.38
N LEU A 25 -1.44 5.00 -6.69
CA LEU A 25 -0.72 6.04 -7.43
C LEU A 25 -1.56 7.32 -7.37
N VAL A 26 -0.99 8.41 -6.84
CA VAL A 26 -1.66 9.70 -6.74
C VAL A 26 -0.88 10.71 -7.57
N GLU A 27 -1.55 11.31 -8.56
CA GLU A 27 -1.04 12.44 -9.32
C GLU A 27 -1.34 13.74 -8.55
N ILE A 28 -0.30 14.44 -8.12
CA ILE A 28 -0.40 15.74 -7.48
C ILE A 28 -0.08 16.79 -8.54
N ASN A 29 -1.13 17.50 -8.97
CA ASN A 29 -1.02 18.52 -10.01
C ASN A 29 -0.90 19.90 -9.35
N ASN A 30 0.33 20.30 -9.00
CA ASN A 30 0.60 21.62 -8.44
C ASN A 30 1.27 22.49 -9.51
N THR A 31 0.45 23.20 -10.27
CA THR A 31 0.72 24.43 -11.03
C THR A 31 1.86 24.49 -12.04
N ASP A 32 2.72 23.47 -12.23
CA ASP A 32 3.64 23.30 -13.39
C ASP A 32 4.47 21.99 -13.33
N LEU A 33 4.26 21.12 -12.33
CA LEU A 33 4.95 19.82 -12.21
C LEU A 33 3.92 18.71 -11.91
N GLU A 34 3.82 17.72 -12.80
CA GLU A 34 3.13 16.46 -12.52
C GLU A 34 4.01 15.62 -11.59
N VAL A 35 3.68 15.61 -10.29
CA VAL A 35 4.34 14.73 -9.33
C VAL A 35 3.47 13.51 -9.12
N VAL A 36 4.02 12.33 -9.40
CA VAL A 36 3.35 11.06 -9.15
C VAL A 36 3.91 10.48 -7.86
N GLU A 37 3.05 10.24 -6.86
CA GLU A 37 3.43 9.68 -5.57
C GLU A 37 2.73 8.35 -5.29
N LEU A 38 3.40 7.48 -4.53
CA LEU A 38 2.80 6.27 -3.98
C LEU A 38 2.21 6.54 -2.61
N HIS A 39 0.90 6.34 -2.47
CA HIS A 39 0.20 6.40 -1.21
C HIS A 39 -0.16 4.99 -0.73
N ILE A 40 0.27 4.62 0.47
CA ILE A 40 0.18 3.25 0.98
C ILE A 40 -0.60 3.23 2.29
N TYR A 41 -1.71 2.52 2.32
CA TYR A 41 -2.65 2.54 3.44
C TYR A 41 -3.50 1.27 3.54
N LEU A 42 -4.23 1.10 4.65
CA LEU A 42 -5.23 0.05 4.82
C LEU A 42 -6.58 0.56 4.25
N PRO A 43 -7.08 0.05 3.12
CA PRO A 43 -8.30 0.56 2.51
C PRO A 43 -9.53 0.12 3.32
N HIS A 44 -10.59 0.93 3.29
CA HIS A 44 -11.91 0.46 3.73
C HIS A 44 -12.44 -0.64 2.78
N ARG A 45 -13.34 -1.51 3.26
CA ARG A 45 -13.91 -2.61 2.46
C ARG A 45 -14.48 -2.13 1.11
N ASN A 46 -15.24 -1.03 1.12
CA ASN A 46 -15.83 -0.46 -0.11
C ASN A 46 -14.76 0.09 -1.06
N GLN A 47 -13.64 0.60 -0.52
CA GLN A 47 -12.52 1.05 -1.36
C GLN A 47 -11.86 -0.16 -2.01
N LYS A 48 -11.54 -1.23 -1.26
CA LYS A 48 -10.99 -2.47 -1.84
C LYS A 48 -11.80 -2.95 -3.05
N GLU A 49 -13.12 -3.03 -2.92
CA GLU A 49 -13.99 -3.47 -4.01
C GLU A 49 -13.92 -2.55 -5.24
N LYS A 50 -13.93 -1.23 -5.02
CA LYS A 50 -13.77 -0.24 -6.09
C LYS A 50 -12.44 -0.42 -6.84
N PHE A 51 -11.34 -0.59 -6.11
CA PHE A 51 -10.02 -0.72 -6.72
C PHE A 51 -9.89 -2.01 -7.55
N LEU A 52 -10.48 -3.11 -7.07
CA LEU A 52 -10.49 -4.39 -7.79
C LEU A 52 -11.39 -4.35 -9.04
N LYS A 53 -12.63 -3.85 -8.90
CA LYS A 53 -13.66 -3.93 -9.96
C LYS A 53 -13.50 -2.83 -11.00
N GLU A 54 -13.20 -1.60 -10.57
CA GLU A 54 -13.21 -0.42 -11.45
C GLU A 54 -11.80 -0.01 -11.86
N LYS A 55 -10.86 0.07 -10.90
CA LYS A 55 -9.48 0.50 -11.18
C LYS A 55 -8.55 -0.63 -11.63
N ARG A 56 -9.06 -1.87 -11.77
CA ARG A 56 -8.32 -3.05 -12.27
C ARG A 56 -7.05 -3.37 -11.48
N TYR A 57 -7.06 -3.12 -10.17
CA TYR A 57 -5.95 -3.50 -9.30
C TYR A 57 -5.85 -5.02 -9.22
N ARG A 58 -4.62 -5.51 -9.05
CA ARG A 58 -4.34 -6.94 -8.83
C ARG A 58 -4.05 -7.21 -7.37
N THR A 59 -4.48 -8.38 -6.90
CA THR A 59 -4.20 -8.85 -5.55
C THR A 59 -2.94 -9.71 -5.53
N VAL A 60 -2.06 -9.44 -4.58
CA VAL A 60 -0.95 -10.32 -4.19
C VAL A 60 -1.26 -10.86 -2.80
N THR A 61 -1.52 -12.15 -2.70
CA THR A 61 -1.73 -12.84 -1.41
C THR A 61 -0.41 -13.06 -0.70
N THR A 62 -0.39 -12.82 0.61
CA THR A 62 0.77 -12.99 1.48
C THR A 62 0.41 -13.84 2.69
N GLU A 63 1.39 -14.14 3.54
CA GLU A 63 1.16 -14.85 4.81
C GLU A 63 0.34 -14.04 5.83
N VAL A 64 0.37 -12.70 5.74
CA VAL A 64 -0.33 -11.80 6.65
C VAL A 64 -1.70 -11.38 6.12
N GLY A 65 -1.88 -11.36 4.80
CA GLY A 65 -3.13 -10.92 4.17
C GLY A 65 -2.96 -10.70 2.67
N GLU A 66 -3.24 -9.49 2.20
CA GLU A 66 -3.12 -9.19 0.77
C GLU A 66 -2.62 -7.77 0.50
N VAL A 67 -1.98 -7.61 -0.65
CA VAL A 67 -1.52 -6.31 -1.17
C VAL A 67 -2.20 -6.06 -2.51
N LEU A 68 -2.88 -4.93 -2.62
CA LEU A 68 -3.50 -4.46 -3.85
C LEU A 68 -2.51 -3.55 -4.58
N LEU A 69 -2.08 -4.00 -5.76
CA LEU A 69 -1.16 -3.27 -6.63
C LEU A 69 -1.90 -2.66 -7.83
N PRO A 70 -1.51 -1.45 -8.26
CA PRO A 70 -2.11 -0.80 -9.41
C PRO A 70 -1.77 -1.53 -10.71
N PRO A 71 -2.55 -1.30 -11.79
CA PRO A 71 -2.25 -1.82 -13.13
C PRO A 71 -1.15 -1.03 -13.85
N TYR A 72 -0.46 -0.12 -13.17
CA TYR A 72 0.63 0.69 -13.72
C TYR A 72 1.97 -0.04 -13.62
N PRO A 73 2.93 0.23 -14.53
CA PRO A 73 4.29 -0.27 -14.39
C PRO A 73 4.90 0.28 -13.11
N LEU A 74 5.25 -0.62 -12.18
CA LEU A 74 6.00 -0.32 -10.97
C LEU A 74 7.33 -1.04 -11.03
N GLN A 75 8.40 -0.38 -10.61
CA GLN A 75 9.65 -1.06 -10.31
C GLN A 75 9.50 -1.73 -8.95
N ILE A 76 9.39 -3.05 -8.97
CA ILE A 76 9.21 -3.89 -7.77
C ILE A 76 10.48 -4.70 -7.57
N GLU A 77 11.16 -4.43 -6.46
CA GLU A 77 12.36 -5.16 -6.06
C GLU A 77 12.02 -6.61 -5.63
N GLU A 78 13.04 -7.47 -5.53
CA GLU A 78 12.83 -8.86 -5.13
C GLU A 78 12.23 -8.97 -3.73
N GLU A 79 12.64 -8.08 -2.81
CA GLU A 79 12.10 -7.97 -1.46
C GLU A 79 11.38 -6.63 -1.28
N VAL A 80 10.12 -6.70 -0.86
CA VAL A 80 9.29 -5.55 -0.50
C VAL A 80 8.99 -5.62 0.98
N THR A 81 9.27 -4.55 1.73
CA THR A 81 8.96 -4.48 3.16
C THR A 81 7.95 -3.39 3.43
N PHE A 82 6.82 -3.77 4.02
CA PHE A 82 5.85 -2.83 4.59
C PHE A 82 6.10 -2.67 6.08
N GLY A 83 6.10 -1.43 6.54
CA GLY A 83 6.32 -1.07 7.95
C GLY A 83 5.33 -0.03 8.43
N LEU A 84 5.41 0.29 9.72
CA LEU A 84 4.60 1.33 10.34
C LEU A 84 5.51 2.47 10.81
N LYS A 85 5.29 3.65 10.25
CA LYS A 85 5.94 4.89 10.71
C LYS A 85 5.01 5.59 11.69
N LYS A 86 5.43 5.68 12.95
CA LYS A 86 4.68 6.36 14.02
C LYS A 86 5.25 7.77 14.23
N PHE A 87 4.38 8.77 14.13
CA PHE A 87 4.57 10.11 14.66
C PHE A 87 3.61 10.31 15.83
N TRP A 88 3.89 11.27 16.70
CA TRP A 88 3.29 11.44 18.04
C TRP A 88 1.79 11.07 18.18
N VAL A 89 0.95 11.40 17.18
CA VAL A 89 -0.47 10.99 17.12
C VAL A 89 -0.90 10.34 15.80
N PHE A 90 0.00 10.21 14.82
CA PHE A 90 -0.32 9.71 13.48
C PHE A 90 0.52 8.48 13.15
N ALA A 91 -0.12 7.44 12.60
CA ALA A 91 0.57 6.28 12.07
C ALA A 91 0.36 6.23 10.56
N SER A 92 1.44 6.09 9.80
CA SER A 92 1.40 5.87 8.35
C SER A 92 2.12 4.56 8.00
N ILE A 93 1.69 3.93 6.91
CA ILE A 93 2.39 2.75 6.39
C ILE A 93 3.57 3.23 5.55
N SER A 94 4.75 2.68 5.80
CA SER A 94 5.93 2.88 4.98
C SER A 94 6.15 1.66 4.08
N CYS A 95 6.81 1.86 2.95
CA CYS A 95 7.20 0.78 2.05
C CYS A 95 8.62 1.00 1.53
N THR A 96 9.36 -0.10 1.41
CA THR A 96 10.59 -0.17 0.63
C THR A 96 10.44 -1.21 -0.46
N GLY A 97 11.14 -1.05 -1.58
CA GLY A 97 11.11 -2.01 -2.69
C GLY A 97 10.02 -1.81 -3.74
N ILE A 98 9.15 -0.80 -3.60
CA ILE A 98 8.21 -0.38 -4.66
C ILE A 98 8.53 1.06 -5.05
N LYS A 99 8.78 1.28 -6.35
CA LYS A 99 9.09 2.59 -6.94
C LYS A 99 8.27 2.80 -8.22
N ILE A 100 8.06 4.07 -8.57
CA ILE A 100 7.48 4.52 -9.84
C ILE A 100 8.60 4.58 -10.88
#